data_AF-A0A7G6X4T2-F1
#
_entry.id   AF-A0A7G6X4T2-F1
#
_cell.length_a   1.000
_cell.length_b   1.000
_cell.length_c   1.000
_cell.angle_alpha   90.00
_cell.angle_beta   90.00
_cell.angle_gamma   90.00
#
_symmetry.space_group_name_H-M   'P 1'
#
loop_
_entity.id
_entity.type
_entity.pdbx_description
1 polymer ?
#
loop_
_entity_poly.entity_id
_entity_poly.type
_entity_poly.pdbx_seq_one_letter_code
_entity_poly.pdbx_strand_id
1 'polypeptide(L)'
;MVYFDGHWYSAAGRPEDLPADMVTAVRFGDVEQHRRIEVGGQQVLAVGVPMARQGEAFFEWHPLSNLDNTLRKLKVALIIAAVITGLLGLAVGRLASTVALRPLAKLTQVAAAVARGRLDARLQAEDDPDLGGLARSFNQTAATLEQRVIADARFAGDISHELRTPLMTMLNSMQLIQNHRTELPATVREPVDLLGDDLERFRRLVIDLLEISRDDGGDQGSREIVRIADLVRAAADAAGGRELTTVSHDAEGMTFQADKRRLERVIANLVENAEYHAGGCKGVLVQAGGLGVIVYVDDAGPGVPVADRERIFERFGRSEDNRRGIGLGLAIVARHVEWHHGTIRVKDRPEGGARFIVELPAKTS
;
A
#
# COMPACT_ATOMS: atom_id res chain seq x y z
N MET A 1 -17.19 77.71 29.53
CA MET A 1 -17.59 79.04 29.01
C MET A 1 -18.92 79.42 29.65
N VAL A 2 -19.07 80.67 30.06
CA VAL A 2 -20.23 81.15 30.82
C VAL A 2 -20.76 82.40 30.15
N TYR A 3 -22.07 82.48 29.96
CA TYR A 3 -22.73 83.73 29.59
C TYR A 3 -23.36 84.34 30.83
N PHE A 4 -22.86 85.51 31.25
CA PHE A 4 -23.29 86.20 32.46
C PHE A 4 -23.30 87.71 32.21
N ASP A 5 -24.35 88.40 32.67
CA ASP A 5 -24.49 89.86 32.59
C ASP A 5 -24.20 90.46 31.19
N GLY A 6 -24.79 89.85 30.15
CA GLY A 6 -24.65 90.32 28.77
C GLY A 6 -23.31 89.99 28.09
N HIS A 7 -22.37 89.37 28.79
CA HIS A 7 -21.02 89.11 28.30
C HIS A 7 -20.65 87.63 28.37
N TRP A 8 -19.80 87.21 27.43
CA TRP A 8 -19.20 85.87 27.42
C TRP A 8 -17.89 85.87 28.23
N TYR A 9 -17.80 84.95 29.18
CA TYR A 9 -16.59 84.65 29.93
C TYR A 9 -16.12 83.24 29.57
N SER A 10 -14.96 83.12 28.95
CA SER A 10 -14.44 81.84 28.48
C SER A 10 -13.00 81.62 28.91
N ALA A 11 -12.72 80.46 29.51
CA ALA A 11 -11.35 80.03 29.83
C ALA A 11 -10.68 79.30 28.65
N ALA A 12 -11.47 78.73 27.74
CA ALA A 12 -11.02 78.05 26.52
C ALA A 12 -12.16 78.10 25.49
N GLY A 13 -11.83 78.22 24.20
CA GLY A 13 -12.76 78.28 23.04
C GLY A 13 -13.66 79.51 22.96
N ARG A 14 -14.37 79.64 21.82
CA ARG A 14 -15.12 80.85 21.44
C ARG A 14 -16.63 80.58 21.42
N PRO A 15 -17.47 81.61 21.68
CA PRO A 15 -18.92 81.49 21.53
C PRO A 15 -19.37 81.05 20.14
N GLU A 16 -18.60 81.40 19.11
CA GLU A 16 -18.83 81.04 17.71
C GLU A 16 -18.68 79.54 17.44
N ASP A 17 -17.96 78.82 18.32
CA ASP A 17 -17.75 77.37 18.19
C ASP A 17 -19.02 76.57 18.59
N LEU A 18 -20.01 77.22 19.23
CA LEU A 18 -21.26 76.59 19.63
C LEU A 18 -22.38 76.80 18.60
N PRO A 19 -23.19 75.78 18.30
CA PRO A 19 -24.38 75.94 17.46
C PRO A 19 -25.35 76.97 18.05
N ALA A 20 -25.75 77.96 17.23
CA ALA A 20 -26.59 79.07 17.69
C ALA A 20 -27.97 78.63 18.21
N ASP A 21 -28.51 77.54 17.66
CA ASP A 21 -29.76 76.92 18.13
C ASP A 21 -29.61 76.34 19.54
N MET A 22 -28.48 75.69 19.82
CA MET A 22 -28.15 75.17 21.16
C MET A 22 -28.02 76.29 22.18
N VAL A 23 -27.30 77.38 21.83
CA VAL A 23 -27.14 78.53 22.72
C VAL A 23 -28.48 79.17 23.07
N THR A 24 -29.36 79.30 22.07
CA THR A 24 -30.69 79.89 22.23
C THR A 24 -31.59 78.99 23.10
N ALA A 25 -31.60 77.68 22.84
CA ALA A 25 -32.39 76.71 23.59
C ALA A 25 -31.99 76.64 25.07
N VAL A 26 -30.69 76.71 25.37
CA VAL A 26 -30.20 76.67 26.76
C VAL A 26 -30.49 78.01 27.47
N ARG A 27 -30.21 79.16 26.83
CA ARG A 27 -30.36 80.47 27.50
C ARG A 27 -31.80 80.92 27.67
N PHE A 28 -32.66 80.63 26.71
CA PHE A 28 -34.03 81.16 26.67
C PHE A 28 -35.10 80.07 26.78
N GLY A 29 -34.78 78.84 26.35
CA GLY A 29 -35.66 77.69 26.51
C GLY A 29 -35.58 77.06 27.90
N ASP A 30 -34.53 77.36 28.69
CA ASP A 30 -34.29 76.78 30.02
C ASP A 30 -34.20 75.24 30.01
N VAL A 31 -33.63 74.69 28.94
CA VAL A 31 -33.46 73.23 28.76
C VAL A 31 -31.99 72.88 28.60
N GLU A 32 -31.56 71.85 29.32
CA GLU A 32 -30.23 71.25 29.14
C GLU A 32 -30.08 70.68 27.71
N GLN A 33 -28.98 71.02 27.05
CA GLN A 33 -28.67 70.50 25.72
C GLN A 33 -27.30 69.82 25.75
N HIS A 34 -27.19 68.70 25.04
CA HIS A 34 -25.91 68.05 24.78
C HIS A 34 -25.82 67.67 23.30
N ARG A 35 -24.71 67.98 22.64
CA ARG A 35 -24.52 67.69 21.22
C ARG A 35 -23.06 67.42 20.89
N ARG A 36 -22.81 66.47 19.99
CA ARG A 36 -21.49 66.27 19.40
C ARG A 36 -21.26 67.33 18.34
N ILE A 37 -20.20 68.10 18.49
CA ILE A 37 -19.81 69.16 17.56
C ILE A 37 -18.34 69.03 17.23
N GLU A 38 -17.91 69.67 16.15
CA GLU A 38 -16.51 69.72 15.76
C GLU A 38 -15.95 71.10 16.05
N VAL A 39 -14.91 71.17 16.89
CA VAL A 39 -14.23 72.41 17.26
C VAL A 39 -12.75 72.24 16.99
N GLY A 40 -12.19 73.07 16.11
CA GLY A 40 -10.76 73.02 15.76
C GLY A 40 -10.28 71.67 15.19
N GLY A 41 -11.14 70.92 14.49
CA GLY A 41 -10.84 69.60 13.92
C GLY A 41 -10.94 68.42 14.90
N GLN A 42 -11.43 68.66 16.13
CA GLN A 42 -11.69 67.61 17.12
C GLN A 42 -13.19 67.49 17.39
N GLN A 43 -13.67 66.24 17.45
CA GLN A 43 -15.01 65.94 17.92
C GLN A 43 -15.08 66.17 19.43
N VAL A 44 -15.99 67.02 19.88
CA VAL A 44 -16.22 67.33 21.30
C VAL A 44 -17.70 67.16 21.62
N LEU A 45 -18.02 66.74 22.86
CA LEU A 45 -19.39 66.77 23.36
C LEU A 45 -19.60 68.11 24.06
N ALA A 46 -20.34 69.02 23.43
CA ALA A 46 -20.76 70.26 24.04
C ALA A 46 -22.00 70.01 24.90
N VAL A 47 -21.97 70.50 26.14
CA VAL A 47 -23.06 70.46 27.11
C VAL A 47 -23.37 71.88 27.53
N GLY A 48 -24.61 72.29 27.39
CA GLY A 48 -25.13 73.57 27.82
C GLY A 48 -26.19 73.38 28.89
N VAL A 49 -26.01 74.05 30.02
CA VAL A 49 -26.91 73.99 31.18
C VAL A 49 -27.38 75.43 31.49
N PRO A 50 -28.69 75.68 31.62
CA PRO A 50 -29.18 76.99 32.05
C PRO A 50 -28.78 77.26 33.50
N MET A 51 -28.59 78.53 33.85
CA MET A 51 -28.32 78.94 35.24
C MET A 51 -29.57 79.53 35.90
N ALA A 52 -29.54 79.68 37.23
CA ALA A 52 -30.69 80.08 38.05
C ALA A 52 -31.36 81.42 37.66
N ARG A 53 -30.67 82.26 36.88
CA ARG A 53 -31.22 83.47 36.27
C ARG A 53 -31.45 83.27 34.78
N GLN A 54 -32.67 83.59 34.35
CA GLN A 54 -33.08 83.48 32.96
C GLN A 54 -32.15 84.28 32.04
N GLY A 55 -31.64 83.63 30.99
CA GLY A 55 -30.69 84.22 30.04
C GLY A 55 -29.21 83.96 30.33
N GLU A 56 -28.87 83.49 31.54
CA GLU A 56 -27.53 83.04 31.91
C GLU A 56 -27.38 81.54 31.62
N ALA A 57 -26.24 81.13 31.05
CA ALA A 57 -26.00 79.73 30.73
C ALA A 57 -24.52 79.34 30.86
N PHE A 58 -24.30 78.10 31.29
CA PHE A 58 -22.98 77.47 31.38
C PHE A 58 -22.82 76.49 30.22
N PHE A 59 -21.70 76.59 29.49
CA PHE A 59 -21.33 75.67 28.42
C PHE A 59 -19.97 75.07 28.68
N GLU A 60 -19.88 73.75 28.63
CA GLU A 60 -18.64 73.00 28.71
C GLU A 60 -18.55 72.05 27.53
N TRP A 61 -17.34 71.79 27.04
CA TRP A 61 -17.14 70.75 26.04
C TRP A 61 -16.06 69.78 26.47
N HIS A 62 -16.33 68.50 26.25
CA HIS A 62 -15.41 67.42 26.58
C HIS A 62 -14.87 66.79 25.29
N PRO A 63 -13.54 66.80 25.05
CA PRO A 63 -12.95 66.17 23.88
C PRO A 63 -13.26 64.67 23.81
N LEU A 64 -13.84 64.21 22.69
CA LEU A 64 -14.12 62.79 22.45
C LEU A 64 -12.89 62.04 21.92
N SER A 65 -11.81 62.75 21.55
CA SER A 65 -10.55 62.16 21.09
C SER A 65 -9.94 61.18 22.10
N ASN A 66 -10.14 61.42 23.40
CA ASN A 66 -9.72 60.50 24.47
C ASN A 66 -10.53 59.19 24.44
N LEU A 67 -11.84 59.26 24.15
CA LEU A 67 -12.71 58.10 24.00
C LEU A 67 -12.34 57.30 22.74
N ASP A 68 -12.15 57.97 21.60
CA ASP A 68 -11.79 57.31 20.34
C ASP A 68 -10.41 56.64 20.42
N ASN A 69 -9.44 57.29 21.06
CA ASN A 69 -8.13 56.70 21.33
C ASN A 69 -8.23 55.46 22.22
N THR A 70 -9.08 55.50 23.24
CA THR A 70 -9.30 54.37 24.15
C THR A 70 -9.98 53.21 23.43
N LEU A 71 -11.05 53.49 22.67
CA LEU A 71 -11.75 52.48 21.85
C LEU A 71 -10.83 51.86 20.80
N ARG A 72 -9.98 52.66 20.14
CA ARG A 72 -8.99 52.15 19.17
C ARG A 72 -7.95 51.24 19.84
N LYS A 73 -7.43 51.62 21.02
CA LYS A 73 -6.50 50.78 21.79
C LYS A 73 -7.17 49.45 22.19
N LEU A 74 -8.41 49.50 22.68
CA LEU A 74 -9.18 48.30 23.01
C LEU A 74 -9.41 47.42 21.77
N LYS A 75 -9.79 48.00 20.63
CA LYS A 75 -9.98 47.26 19.37
C LYS A 75 -8.70 46.55 18.92
N VAL A 76 -7.57 47.25 18.91
CA VAL A 76 -6.28 46.65 18.53
C VAL A 76 -5.86 45.55 19.51
N ALA A 77 -6.00 45.79 20.82
CA ALA A 77 -5.73 44.78 21.83
C ALA A 77 -6.60 43.53 21.66
N LEU A 78 -7.90 43.70 21.38
CA LEU A 78 -8.83 42.59 21.13
C LEU A 78 -8.48 41.82 19.84
N ILE A 79 -8.10 42.50 18.76
CA ILE A 79 -7.68 41.85 17.52
C ILE A 79 -6.41 41.03 17.75
N ILE A 80 -5.41 41.60 18.42
CA ILE A 80 -4.16 40.89 18.75
C ILE A 80 -4.47 39.66 19.62
N ALA A 81 -5.30 39.82 20.66
CA ALA A 81 -5.71 38.71 21.51
C ALA A 81 -6.45 37.61 20.74
N ALA A 82 -7.35 37.98 19.81
CA ALA A 82 -8.08 37.03 18.98
C ALA A 82 -7.15 36.26 18.03
N VAL A 83 -6.20 36.95 17.40
CA VAL A 83 -5.20 36.30 16.51
C VAL A 83 -4.31 35.36 17.30
N ILE A 84 -3.78 35.78 18.45
CA ILE A 84 -2.94 34.94 19.31
C ILE A 84 -3.71 33.70 19.76
N THR A 85 -4.94 33.88 20.25
CA THR A 85 -5.79 32.77 20.69
C THR A 85 -6.11 31.81 19.55
N GLY A 86 -6.41 32.34 18.36
CA GLY A 86 -6.69 31.52 17.18
C GLY A 86 -5.48 30.71 16.73
N LEU A 87 -4.29 31.31 16.70
CA LEU A 87 -3.05 30.63 16.37
C LEU A 87 -2.69 29.55 17.41
N LEU A 88 -2.87 29.85 18.70
CA LEU A 88 -2.65 28.90 19.78
C LEU A 88 -3.61 27.72 19.67
N GLY A 89 -4.90 27.98 19.42
CA GLY A 89 -5.91 26.95 19.20
C GLY A 89 -5.60 26.06 18.00
N LEU A 90 -5.14 26.64 16.89
CA LEU A 90 -4.68 25.90 15.72
C LEU A 90 -3.47 25.03 16.03
N ALA A 91 -2.48 25.56 16.75
CA ALA A 91 -1.28 24.81 17.11
C ALA A 91 -1.62 23.63 18.03
N VAL A 92 -2.38 23.86 19.09
CA VAL A 92 -2.82 22.83 20.04
C VAL A 92 -3.72 21.80 19.33
N GLY A 93 -4.67 22.24 18.51
CA GLY A 93 -5.55 21.35 17.77
C GLY A 93 -4.80 20.45 16.79
N ARG A 94 -3.79 21.01 16.09
CA ARG A 94 -2.95 20.22 15.18
C ARG A 94 -2.11 19.18 15.94
N LEU A 95 -1.49 19.57 17.06
CA LEU A 95 -0.73 18.66 17.91
C LEU A 95 -1.63 17.54 18.45
N ALA A 96 -2.76 17.88 19.04
CA ALA A 96 -3.72 16.92 19.58
C ALA A 96 -4.21 15.93 18.50
N SER A 97 -4.56 16.44 17.32
CA SER A 97 -4.97 15.59 16.18
C SER A 97 -3.86 14.63 15.75
N THR A 98 -2.62 15.10 15.64
CA THR A 98 -1.50 14.23 15.26
C THR A 98 -1.18 13.17 16.32
N VAL A 99 -1.31 13.49 17.60
CA VAL A 99 -1.05 12.52 18.68
C VAL A 99 -2.17 11.48 18.75
N ALA A 100 -3.43 11.90 18.65
CA ALA A 100 -4.59 11.01 18.76
C ALA A 100 -4.73 10.06 17.56
N LEU A 101 -4.38 10.50 16.35
CA LEU A 101 -4.58 9.70 15.12
C LEU A 101 -3.37 8.86 14.71
N ARG A 102 -2.18 9.10 15.28
CA ARG A 102 -0.96 8.35 14.95
C ARG A 102 -1.07 6.84 15.18
N PRO A 103 -1.71 6.34 16.26
CA PRO A 103 -1.88 4.90 16.47
C PRO A 103 -2.73 4.22 15.39
N LEU A 104 -3.72 4.93 14.84
CA LEU A 104 -4.59 4.43 13.78
C LEU A 104 -3.83 4.20 12.47
N ALA A 105 -2.88 5.08 12.15
CA ALA A 105 -1.98 4.87 11.01
C ALA A 105 -1.13 3.60 11.18
N LYS A 106 -0.62 3.34 12.40
CA LYS A 106 0.15 2.12 12.71
C LYS A 106 -0.71 0.85 12.56
N LEU A 107 -1.98 0.90 12.98
CA LEU A 107 -2.96 -0.18 12.76
C LEU A 107 -3.11 -0.52 11.28
N THR A 108 -3.35 0.50 10.44
CA THR A 108 -3.50 0.28 8.98
C THR A 108 -2.25 -0.32 8.34
N GLN A 109 -1.06 0.10 8.78
CA GLN A 109 0.20 -0.41 8.27
C GLN A 109 0.43 -1.88 8.63
N VAL A 110 0.15 -2.27 9.87
CA VAL A 110 0.29 -3.67 10.33
C VAL A 110 -0.77 -4.55 9.68
N ALA A 111 -2.01 -4.09 9.57
CA ALA A 111 -3.07 -4.80 8.85
C ALA A 111 -2.71 -5.03 7.38
N ALA A 112 -2.17 -4.01 6.69
CA ALA A 112 -1.67 -4.14 5.32
C ALA A 112 -0.44 -5.07 5.21
N ALA A 113 0.36 -5.21 6.26
CA ALA A 113 1.45 -6.19 6.28
C ALA A 113 0.91 -7.63 6.39
N VAL A 114 -0.05 -7.88 7.28
CA VAL A 114 -0.73 -9.19 7.41
C VAL A 114 -1.43 -9.57 6.09
N ALA A 115 -2.13 -8.62 5.46
CA ALA A 115 -2.78 -8.84 4.16
C ALA A 115 -1.80 -9.19 3.03
N ARG A 116 -0.53 -8.79 3.16
CA ARG A 116 0.55 -9.13 2.21
C ARG A 116 1.34 -10.39 2.63
N GLY A 117 0.81 -11.19 3.56
CA GLY A 117 1.39 -12.47 3.97
C GLY A 117 2.36 -12.42 5.15
N ARG A 118 2.58 -11.26 5.79
CA ARG A 118 3.36 -11.17 7.03
C ARG A 118 2.50 -11.53 8.24
N LEU A 119 2.22 -12.82 8.40
CA LEU A 119 1.33 -13.35 9.44
C LEU A 119 1.91 -13.25 10.86
N ASP A 120 3.20 -12.97 10.99
CA ASP A 120 3.92 -12.75 12.26
C ASP A 120 3.71 -11.33 12.83
N ALA A 121 3.19 -10.40 12.02
CA ALA A 121 3.04 -9.01 12.42
C ALA A 121 2.01 -8.86 13.56
N ARG A 122 2.36 -8.05 14.58
CA ARG A 122 1.54 -7.80 15.77
C ARG A 122 1.49 -6.33 16.12
N LEU A 123 0.40 -5.93 16.76
CA LEU A 123 0.23 -4.59 17.31
C LEU A 123 0.79 -4.52 18.73
N GLN A 124 1.74 -3.62 18.94
CA GLN A 124 2.34 -3.32 20.24
C GLN A 124 1.56 -2.20 20.96
N ALA A 125 0.25 -2.39 21.16
CA ALA A 125 -0.64 -1.40 21.78
C ALA A 125 -1.67 -2.05 22.72
N GLU A 126 -1.39 -3.24 23.25
CA GLU A 126 -2.33 -3.98 24.11
C GLU A 126 -2.53 -3.32 25.47
N ASP A 127 -1.54 -2.57 25.95
CA ASP A 127 -1.57 -1.84 27.22
C ASP A 127 -2.22 -0.45 27.12
N ASP A 128 -2.64 -0.03 25.92
CA ASP A 128 -3.30 1.25 25.68
C ASP A 128 -4.77 1.19 26.18
N PRO A 129 -5.23 2.14 27.03
CA PRO A 129 -6.59 2.12 27.57
C PRO A 129 -7.68 2.21 26.49
N ASP A 130 -7.42 2.95 25.42
CA ASP A 130 -8.40 3.23 24.36
C ASP A 130 -8.28 2.22 23.20
N LEU A 131 -7.07 1.72 22.95
CA LEU A 131 -6.78 0.86 21.79
C LEU A 131 -6.47 -0.60 22.14
N GLY A 132 -6.24 -0.94 23.42
CA GLY A 132 -5.82 -2.27 23.84
C GLY A 132 -6.85 -3.36 23.54
N GLY A 133 -8.15 -3.05 23.59
CA GLY A 133 -9.20 -3.96 23.15
C GLY A 133 -9.10 -4.32 21.66
N LEU A 134 -8.90 -3.30 20.81
CA LEU A 134 -8.75 -3.49 19.37
C LEU A 134 -7.43 -4.21 19.02
N ALA A 135 -6.33 -3.84 19.68
CA ALA A 135 -5.03 -4.48 19.50
C ALA A 135 -5.09 -5.99 19.81
N ARG A 136 -5.70 -6.36 20.94
CA ARG A 136 -5.90 -7.77 21.32
C ARG A 136 -6.78 -8.52 20.33
N SER A 137 -7.90 -7.94 19.90
CA SER A 137 -8.80 -8.57 18.92
C SER A 137 -8.11 -8.80 17.57
N PHE A 138 -7.35 -7.81 17.09
CA PHE A 138 -6.55 -7.97 15.88
C PHE A 138 -5.46 -9.04 16.03
N ASN A 139 -4.69 -9.00 17.12
CA ASN A 139 -3.63 -9.98 17.37
C ASN A 139 -4.19 -11.41 17.49
N GLN A 140 -5.36 -11.59 18.11
CA GLN A 140 -6.06 -12.87 18.19
C GLN A 140 -6.53 -13.36 16.80
N THR A 141 -7.04 -12.45 15.97
CA THR A 141 -7.45 -12.77 14.59
C THR A 141 -6.25 -13.16 13.74
N ALA A 142 -5.15 -12.41 13.83
CA ALA A 142 -3.89 -12.71 13.15
C ALA A 142 -3.32 -14.07 13.59
N ALA A 143 -3.30 -14.35 14.90
CA ALA A 143 -2.84 -15.65 15.43
C ALA A 143 -3.74 -16.81 14.96
N THR A 144 -5.05 -16.61 14.92
CA THR A 144 -5.99 -17.63 14.41
C THR A 144 -5.75 -17.91 12.93
N LEU A 145 -5.53 -16.86 12.13
CA LEU A 145 -5.23 -16.99 10.72
C LEU A 145 -3.89 -17.73 10.50
N GLU A 146 -2.85 -17.33 11.23
CA GLU A 146 -1.54 -17.98 11.20
C GLU A 146 -1.64 -19.47 11.56
N GLN A 147 -2.37 -19.82 12.63
CA GLN A 147 -2.58 -21.21 13.01
C GLN A 147 -3.31 -22.02 11.93
N ARG A 148 -4.31 -21.44 11.26
CA ARG A 148 -5.01 -22.11 10.14
C ARG A 148 -4.08 -22.35 8.97
N VAL A 149 -3.30 -21.35 8.57
CA VAL A 149 -2.32 -21.48 7.47
C VAL A 149 -1.28 -22.56 7.78
N ILE A 150 -0.75 -22.60 9.00
CA ILE A 150 0.19 -23.65 9.43
C ILE A 150 -0.49 -25.02 9.45
N ALA A 151 -1.73 -25.11 9.93
CA ALA A 151 -2.48 -26.37 9.96
C ALA A 151 -2.76 -26.91 8.54
N ASP A 152 -3.17 -26.04 7.61
CA ASP A 152 -3.41 -26.40 6.21
C ASP A 152 -2.12 -26.91 5.55
N ALA A 153 -0.99 -26.25 5.82
CA ALA A 153 0.32 -26.68 5.30
C ALA A 153 0.80 -28.02 5.89
N ARG A 154 0.61 -28.23 7.20
CA ARG A 154 0.91 -29.51 7.87
C ARG A 154 0.03 -30.62 7.31
N PHE A 155 -1.26 -30.37 7.18
CA PHE A 155 -2.23 -31.31 6.63
C PHE A 155 -1.86 -31.76 5.22
N ALA A 156 -1.47 -30.82 4.36
CA ALA A 156 -0.96 -31.19 3.04
C ALA A 156 0.36 -31.96 3.11
N GLY A 157 1.27 -31.57 4.00
CA GLY A 157 2.49 -32.33 4.28
C GLY A 157 2.20 -33.79 4.66
N ASP A 158 1.25 -34.03 5.55
CA ASP A 158 0.89 -35.36 6.03
C ASP A 158 0.21 -36.18 4.92
N ILE A 159 -0.75 -35.59 4.21
CA ILE A 159 -1.37 -36.20 3.02
C ILE A 159 -0.31 -36.56 1.97
N SER A 160 0.76 -35.77 1.85
CA SER A 160 1.85 -36.07 0.91
C SER A 160 2.50 -37.40 1.18
N HIS A 161 2.80 -37.64 2.46
CA HIS A 161 3.48 -38.83 2.90
C HIS A 161 2.56 -40.04 2.80
N GLU A 162 1.29 -39.87 3.17
CA GLU A 162 0.27 -40.93 3.08
C GLU A 162 -0.10 -41.30 1.64
N LEU A 163 -0.08 -40.36 0.68
CA LEU A 163 -0.34 -40.65 -0.73
C LEU A 163 0.88 -41.21 -1.46
N ARG A 164 2.11 -40.85 -1.05
CA ARG A 164 3.33 -41.31 -1.73
C ARG A 164 3.50 -42.83 -1.67
N THR A 165 3.26 -43.43 -0.51
CA THR A 165 3.43 -44.88 -0.29
C THR A 165 2.53 -45.74 -1.19
N PRO A 166 1.19 -45.55 -1.23
CA PRO A 166 0.32 -46.34 -2.10
C PRO A 166 0.61 -46.07 -3.59
N LEU A 167 0.98 -44.83 -3.94
CA LEU A 167 1.29 -44.47 -5.32
C LEU A 167 2.58 -45.16 -5.80
N MET A 168 3.63 -45.19 -4.98
CA MET A 168 4.87 -45.92 -5.31
C MET A 168 4.61 -47.44 -5.44
N THR A 169 3.74 -48.01 -4.61
CA THR A 169 3.33 -49.41 -4.75
C THR A 169 2.61 -49.66 -6.07
N MET A 170 1.69 -48.79 -6.48
CA MET A 170 1.01 -48.88 -7.77
C MET A 170 2.00 -48.74 -8.94
N LEU A 171 2.94 -47.79 -8.87
CA LEU A 171 3.95 -47.58 -9.91
C LEU A 171 4.90 -48.77 -10.03
N ASN A 172 5.34 -49.34 -8.92
CA ASN A 172 6.19 -50.53 -8.94
C ASN A 172 5.46 -51.73 -9.55
N SER A 173 4.17 -51.90 -9.22
CA SER A 173 3.33 -52.94 -9.80
C SER A 173 3.13 -52.71 -11.30
N MET A 174 2.92 -51.46 -11.70
CA MET A 174 2.80 -51.07 -13.10
C MET A 174 4.08 -51.31 -13.88
N GLN A 175 5.24 -50.94 -13.31
CA GLN A 175 6.55 -51.19 -13.89
C GLN A 175 6.80 -52.69 -14.07
N LEU A 176 6.41 -53.52 -13.10
CA LEU A 176 6.50 -54.97 -13.21
C LEU A 176 5.67 -55.50 -14.38
N ILE A 177 4.44 -55.00 -14.55
CA ILE A 177 3.55 -55.36 -15.67
C ILE A 177 4.16 -54.91 -17.01
N GLN A 178 4.71 -53.69 -17.08
CA GLN A 178 5.36 -53.16 -18.28
C GLN A 178 6.64 -53.93 -18.64
N ASN A 179 7.41 -54.38 -17.65
CA ASN A 179 8.60 -55.21 -17.90
C ASN A 179 8.24 -56.56 -18.54
N HIS A 180 7.05 -57.10 -18.26
CA HIS A 180 6.52 -58.33 -18.86
C HIS A 180 5.53 -58.04 -20.01
N ARG A 181 5.58 -56.84 -20.60
CA ARG A 181 4.63 -56.39 -21.63
C ARG A 181 4.53 -57.34 -22.83
N THR A 182 5.63 -57.99 -23.20
CA THR A 182 5.65 -58.95 -24.32
C THR A 182 4.85 -60.22 -24.04
N GLU A 183 4.62 -60.55 -22.78
CA GLU A 183 3.84 -61.71 -22.32
C GLU A 183 2.34 -61.40 -22.24
N LEU A 184 1.98 -60.11 -22.24
CA LEU A 184 0.58 -59.67 -22.22
C LEU A 184 -0.12 -59.93 -23.57
N PRO A 185 -1.41 -60.32 -23.56
CA PRO A 185 -2.24 -60.36 -24.75
C PRO A 185 -2.24 -59.00 -25.49
N ALA A 186 -2.21 -59.03 -26.84
CA ALA A 186 -2.15 -57.80 -27.64
C ALA A 186 -3.30 -56.82 -27.33
N THR A 187 -4.48 -57.33 -26.94
CA THR A 187 -5.67 -56.55 -26.61
C THR A 187 -5.55 -55.70 -25.33
N VAL A 188 -4.63 -56.04 -24.42
CA VAL A 188 -4.47 -55.33 -23.14
C VAL A 188 -3.20 -54.50 -23.04
N ARG A 189 -2.28 -54.60 -24.00
CA ARG A 189 -1.02 -53.84 -23.99
C ARG A 189 -1.24 -52.33 -24.02
N GLU A 190 -2.06 -51.86 -24.96
CA GLU A 190 -2.37 -50.43 -25.08
C GLU A 190 -3.13 -49.88 -23.85
N PRO A 191 -4.18 -50.55 -23.32
CA PRO A 191 -4.78 -50.16 -22.05
C PRO A 191 -3.80 -50.08 -20.86
N VAL A 192 -2.85 -51.02 -20.79
CA VAL A 192 -1.80 -51.05 -19.74
C VAL A 192 -0.85 -49.87 -19.93
N ASP A 193 -0.39 -49.60 -21.15
CA ASP A 193 0.49 -48.46 -21.45
C ASP A 193 -0.21 -47.14 -21.04
N LEU A 194 -1.49 -46.97 -21.39
CA LEU A 194 -2.31 -45.81 -21.01
C LEU A 194 -2.48 -45.66 -19.48
N LEU A 195 -2.74 -46.76 -18.77
CA LEU A 195 -2.83 -46.73 -17.31
C LEU A 195 -1.51 -46.35 -16.66
N GLY A 196 -0.38 -46.77 -17.22
CA GLY A 196 0.95 -46.36 -16.78
C GLY A 196 1.15 -44.85 -16.92
N ASP A 197 0.79 -44.30 -18.07
CA ASP A 197 0.87 -42.86 -18.33
C ASP A 197 -0.04 -42.06 -17.38
N ASP A 198 -1.27 -42.53 -17.13
CA ASP A 198 -2.20 -41.87 -16.21
C ASP A 198 -1.73 -41.93 -14.75
N LEU A 199 -1.11 -43.04 -14.32
CA LEU A 199 -0.57 -43.20 -12.97
C LEU A 199 0.65 -42.29 -12.74
N GLU A 200 1.50 -42.16 -13.75
CA GLU A 200 2.62 -41.24 -13.75
C GLU A 200 2.15 -39.78 -13.74
N ARG A 201 1.10 -39.46 -14.50
CA ARG A 201 0.44 -38.16 -14.44
C ARG A 201 -0.12 -37.90 -13.03
N PHE A 202 -0.81 -38.87 -12.44
CA PHE A 202 -1.34 -38.75 -11.07
C PHE A 202 -0.23 -38.51 -10.04
N ARG A 203 0.92 -39.19 -10.17
CA ARG A 203 2.11 -38.92 -9.34
C ARG A 203 2.49 -37.45 -9.36
N ARG A 204 2.68 -36.89 -10.56
CA ARG A 204 3.10 -35.50 -10.74
C ARG A 204 2.10 -34.54 -10.12
N LEU A 205 0.80 -34.80 -10.29
CA LEU A 205 -0.26 -33.96 -9.73
C LEU A 205 -0.28 -33.92 -8.22
N VAL A 206 -0.12 -35.09 -7.59
CA VAL A 206 -0.02 -35.18 -6.15
C VAL A 206 1.20 -34.38 -5.70
N ILE A 207 2.38 -34.61 -6.28
CA ILE A 207 3.60 -33.87 -5.93
C ILE A 207 3.43 -32.36 -6.07
N ASP A 208 2.88 -31.89 -7.20
CA ASP A 208 2.69 -30.47 -7.50
C ASP A 208 1.69 -29.80 -6.54
N LEU A 209 0.57 -30.46 -6.24
CA LEU A 209 -0.43 -29.95 -5.29
C LEU A 209 0.17 -29.78 -3.88
N LEU A 210 0.97 -30.76 -3.47
CA LEU A 210 1.60 -30.79 -2.16
C LEU A 210 2.72 -29.76 -2.03
N GLU A 211 3.46 -29.52 -3.12
CA GLU A 211 4.46 -28.46 -3.17
C GLU A 211 3.83 -27.07 -3.01
N ILE A 212 2.72 -26.82 -3.72
CA ILE A 212 1.95 -25.57 -3.57
C ILE A 212 1.50 -25.37 -2.13
N SER A 213 1.00 -26.42 -1.47
CA SER A 213 0.48 -26.29 -0.12
C SER A 213 1.56 -26.18 0.96
N ARG A 214 2.74 -26.78 0.77
CA ARG A 214 3.89 -26.59 1.65
C ARG A 214 4.42 -25.17 1.61
N ASP A 215 4.47 -24.56 0.43
CA ASP A 215 4.91 -23.18 0.29
C ASP A 215 3.91 -22.18 0.90
N ASP A 216 2.62 -22.52 1.06
CA ASP A 216 1.62 -21.66 1.73
C ASP A 216 1.84 -21.58 3.25
N GLY A 217 2.56 -22.55 3.84
CA GLY A 217 2.80 -22.65 5.29
C GLY A 217 3.94 -21.82 5.87
N GLY A 218 4.57 -20.94 5.09
CA GLY A 218 5.68 -20.11 5.57
C GLY A 218 7.04 -20.80 5.63
N ASP A 219 7.30 -21.78 4.75
CA ASP A 219 8.66 -22.28 4.53
C ASP A 219 9.59 -21.11 4.20
N GLN A 220 10.53 -20.81 5.09
CA GLN A 220 11.46 -19.69 4.92
C GLN A 220 12.52 -19.98 3.84
N GLY A 221 12.56 -21.20 3.29
CA GLY A 221 13.56 -21.63 2.31
C GLY A 221 14.98 -21.56 2.87
N SER A 222 15.94 -22.07 2.11
CA SER A 222 17.37 -21.90 2.42
C SER A 222 18.00 -21.12 1.29
N ARG A 223 18.40 -19.87 1.54
CA ARG A 223 19.14 -19.08 0.55
C ARG A 223 20.62 -19.39 0.66
N GLU A 224 21.20 -19.88 -0.42
CA GLU A 224 22.64 -20.12 -0.55
C GLU A 224 23.20 -19.36 -1.75
N ILE A 225 24.53 -19.18 -1.80
CA ILE A 225 25.19 -18.54 -2.95
C ILE A 225 25.25 -19.54 -4.09
N VAL A 226 24.50 -19.26 -5.16
CA VAL A 226 24.38 -20.14 -6.33
C VAL A 226 24.89 -19.43 -7.58
N ARG A 227 25.68 -20.14 -8.41
CA ARG A 227 25.97 -19.73 -9.78
C ARG A 227 24.79 -20.06 -10.68
N ILE A 228 24.04 -19.04 -11.11
CA ILE A 228 22.77 -19.25 -11.83
C ILE A 228 22.97 -19.97 -13.15
N ALA A 229 24.02 -19.62 -13.90
CA ALA A 229 24.35 -20.30 -15.15
C ALA A 229 24.52 -21.81 -14.98
N ASP A 230 25.27 -22.24 -13.94
CA ASP A 230 25.53 -23.65 -13.68
C ASP A 230 24.27 -24.38 -13.22
N LEU A 231 23.44 -23.74 -12.39
CA LEU A 231 22.15 -24.29 -11.94
C LEU A 231 21.19 -24.48 -13.11
N VAL A 232 21.00 -23.44 -13.94
CA VAL A 232 20.07 -23.49 -15.07
C VAL A 232 20.54 -24.55 -16.06
N ARG A 233 21.84 -24.62 -16.35
CA ARG A 233 22.41 -25.66 -17.21
C ARG A 233 22.12 -27.06 -16.68
N ALA A 234 22.46 -27.33 -15.42
CA ALA A 234 22.23 -28.64 -14.82
C ALA A 234 20.75 -29.03 -14.80
N ALA A 235 19.86 -28.10 -14.43
CA ALA A 235 18.43 -28.37 -14.32
C ALA A 235 17.77 -28.56 -15.70
N ALA A 236 18.09 -27.70 -16.67
CA ALA A 236 17.52 -27.77 -18.02
C ALA A 236 17.99 -29.02 -18.76
N ASP A 237 19.29 -29.33 -18.70
CA ASP A 237 19.85 -30.46 -19.43
C ASP A 237 19.37 -31.79 -18.83
N ALA A 238 19.20 -31.86 -17.49
CA ALA A 238 18.60 -33.02 -16.82
C ALA A 238 17.12 -33.21 -17.18
N ALA A 239 16.33 -32.13 -17.18
CA ALA A 239 14.90 -32.19 -17.52
C ALA A 239 14.66 -32.53 -19.01
N GLY A 240 15.49 -32.00 -19.91
CA GLY A 240 15.43 -32.27 -21.34
C GLY A 240 16.14 -33.53 -21.80
N GLY A 241 16.93 -34.18 -20.93
CA GLY A 241 17.74 -35.35 -21.25
C GLY A 241 18.82 -35.12 -22.31
N ARG A 242 19.18 -33.86 -22.59
CA ARG A 242 20.17 -33.43 -23.61
C ARG A 242 20.67 -32.02 -23.31
N GLU A 243 21.79 -31.64 -23.91
CA GLU A 243 22.30 -30.27 -23.83
C GLU A 243 21.32 -29.29 -24.51
N LEU A 244 20.74 -28.40 -23.72
CA LEU A 244 19.76 -27.40 -24.14
C LEU A 244 20.24 -25.97 -23.89
N THR A 245 21.25 -25.81 -23.06
CA THR A 245 21.53 -24.53 -22.41
C THR A 245 22.64 -23.76 -23.11
N THR A 246 22.36 -22.51 -23.46
CA THR A 246 23.34 -21.52 -23.91
C THR A 246 23.44 -20.43 -22.86
N VAL A 247 24.67 -20.08 -22.46
CA VAL A 247 24.93 -19.02 -21.48
C VAL A 247 25.75 -17.93 -22.15
N SER A 248 25.32 -16.67 -22.05
CA SER A 248 26.13 -15.57 -22.53
C SER A 248 27.30 -15.27 -21.58
N HIS A 249 28.38 -14.74 -22.14
CA HIS A 249 29.63 -14.49 -21.42
C HIS A 249 29.45 -13.57 -20.21
N ASP A 250 28.51 -12.63 -20.24
CA ASP A 250 28.19 -11.72 -19.14
C ASP A 250 27.41 -12.38 -17.98
N ALA A 251 26.76 -13.52 -18.22
CA ALA A 251 26.00 -14.26 -17.21
C ALA A 251 26.82 -15.37 -16.51
N GLU A 252 27.94 -15.80 -17.10
CA GLU A 252 28.65 -17.03 -16.72
C GLU A 252 29.26 -16.99 -15.30
N GLY A 253 29.63 -15.81 -14.82
CA GLY A 253 30.19 -15.59 -13.49
C GLY A 253 29.20 -15.15 -12.42
N MET A 254 27.92 -14.95 -12.75
CA MET A 254 26.99 -14.32 -11.81
C MET A 254 26.55 -15.27 -10.69
N THR A 255 26.61 -14.79 -9.45
CA THR A 255 26.15 -15.49 -8.26
C THR A 255 25.05 -14.73 -7.54
N PHE A 256 24.08 -15.49 -7.00
CA PHE A 256 22.88 -14.95 -6.37
C PHE A 256 22.64 -15.68 -5.05
N GLN A 257 22.07 -15.00 -4.05
CA GLN A 257 21.48 -15.68 -2.91
C GLN A 257 20.08 -16.18 -3.30
N ALA A 258 19.97 -17.48 -3.52
CA ALA A 258 18.75 -18.10 -4.00
C ALA A 258 18.47 -19.43 -3.30
N ASP A 259 17.21 -19.86 -3.31
CA ASP A 259 16.84 -21.22 -2.97
C ASP A 259 17.07 -22.09 -4.21
N LYS A 260 18.17 -22.86 -4.17
CA LYS A 260 18.60 -23.73 -5.27
C LYS A 260 17.48 -24.67 -5.72
N ARG A 261 16.79 -25.32 -4.77
CA ARG A 261 15.75 -26.32 -5.05
C ARG A 261 14.59 -25.69 -5.82
N ARG A 262 14.13 -24.51 -5.40
CA ARG A 262 13.03 -23.79 -6.07
C ARG A 262 13.42 -23.36 -7.48
N LEU A 263 14.63 -22.84 -7.68
CA LEU A 263 15.09 -22.47 -9.02
C LEU A 263 15.27 -23.67 -9.94
N GLU A 264 15.81 -24.79 -9.45
CA GLU A 264 15.89 -26.04 -10.23
C GLU A 264 14.49 -26.47 -10.69
N ARG A 265 13.50 -26.37 -9.79
CA ARG A 265 12.09 -26.69 -10.09
C ARG A 265 11.49 -25.76 -11.14
N VAL A 266 11.78 -24.45 -11.08
CA VAL A 266 11.35 -23.47 -12.08
C VAL A 266 11.82 -23.89 -13.47
N ILE A 267 13.11 -24.20 -13.61
CA ILE A 267 13.70 -24.57 -14.90
C ILE A 267 13.16 -25.92 -15.37
N ALA A 268 13.11 -26.92 -14.50
CA ALA A 268 12.58 -28.24 -14.83
C ALA A 268 11.12 -28.16 -15.33
N ASN A 269 10.24 -27.44 -14.62
CA ASN A 269 8.84 -27.28 -15.01
C ASN A 269 8.68 -26.59 -16.37
N LEU A 270 9.48 -25.56 -16.67
CA LEU A 270 9.43 -24.88 -17.96
C LEU A 270 9.90 -25.78 -19.10
N VAL A 271 11.00 -26.52 -18.91
CA VAL A 271 11.53 -27.45 -19.90
C VAL A 271 10.58 -28.64 -20.10
N GLU A 272 10.10 -29.26 -19.04
CA GLU A 272 9.12 -30.35 -19.11
C GLU A 272 7.82 -29.90 -19.79
N ASN A 273 7.35 -28.68 -19.52
CA ASN A 273 6.20 -28.12 -20.21
C ASN A 273 6.46 -27.98 -21.72
N ALA A 274 7.65 -27.52 -22.11
CA ALA A 274 8.04 -27.45 -23.51
C ALA A 274 8.10 -28.85 -24.17
N GLU A 275 8.71 -29.82 -23.51
CA GLU A 275 8.85 -31.21 -23.99
C GLU A 275 7.49 -31.92 -24.17
N TYR A 276 6.67 -31.94 -23.12
CA TYR A 276 5.47 -32.77 -23.09
C TYR A 276 4.24 -32.08 -23.68
N HIS A 277 4.22 -30.75 -23.72
CA HIS A 277 3.00 -30.00 -24.04
C HIS A 277 3.15 -28.99 -25.19
N ALA A 278 4.38 -28.71 -25.65
CA ALA A 278 4.62 -27.70 -26.69
C ALA A 278 5.66 -28.15 -27.74
N GLY A 279 5.62 -29.41 -28.14
CA GLY A 279 6.36 -29.91 -29.31
C GLY A 279 7.89 -29.96 -29.15
N GLY A 280 8.40 -29.86 -27.92
CA GLY A 280 9.82 -29.97 -27.58
C GLY A 280 10.44 -28.64 -27.14
N CYS A 281 11.40 -28.71 -26.20
CA CYS A 281 12.24 -27.56 -25.84
C CYS A 281 13.24 -27.26 -26.97
N LYS A 282 13.29 -26.00 -27.41
CA LYS A 282 14.22 -25.53 -28.46
C LYS A 282 15.52 -24.98 -27.90
N GLY A 283 15.52 -24.58 -26.64
CA GLY A 283 16.72 -24.16 -25.95
C GLY A 283 16.41 -23.33 -24.71
N VAL A 284 17.41 -23.26 -23.84
CA VAL A 284 17.41 -22.39 -22.67
C VAL A 284 18.56 -21.40 -22.81
N LEU A 285 18.25 -20.11 -22.83
CA LEU A 285 19.25 -19.05 -22.95
C LEU A 285 19.33 -18.25 -21.65
N VAL A 286 20.52 -18.17 -21.07
CA VAL A 286 20.79 -17.38 -19.86
C VAL A 286 21.60 -16.15 -20.24
N GLN A 287 21.08 -14.97 -19.91
CA GLN A 287 21.72 -13.68 -20.20
C GLN A 287 21.73 -12.74 -19.01
N ALA A 288 22.77 -11.91 -18.87
CA ALA A 288 22.70 -10.79 -17.95
C ALA A 288 21.72 -9.74 -18.51
N GLY A 289 20.86 -9.19 -17.67
CA GLY A 289 19.84 -8.25 -18.14
C GLY A 289 18.95 -7.70 -17.04
N GLY A 290 18.41 -6.50 -17.27
CA GLY A 290 17.60 -5.78 -16.28
C GLY A 290 18.41 -5.46 -15.03
N LEU A 291 17.99 -5.97 -13.88
CA LEU A 291 18.65 -5.82 -12.58
C LEU A 291 19.40 -7.09 -12.12
N GLY A 292 19.57 -8.08 -13.00
CA GLY A 292 20.22 -9.35 -12.67
C GLY A 292 20.37 -10.25 -13.90
N VAL A 293 19.66 -11.37 -13.90
CA VAL A 293 19.73 -12.40 -14.96
C VAL A 293 18.36 -12.63 -15.57
N ILE A 294 18.34 -12.87 -16.87
CA ILE A 294 17.17 -13.23 -17.65
C ILE A 294 17.39 -14.62 -18.22
N VAL A 295 16.44 -15.52 -17.96
CA VAL A 295 16.41 -16.87 -18.50
C VAL A 295 15.26 -16.97 -19.50
N TYR A 296 15.59 -17.36 -20.72
CA TYR A 296 14.62 -17.63 -21.78
C TYR A 296 14.48 -19.14 -21.96
N VAL A 297 13.25 -19.64 -22.01
CA VAL A 297 12.94 -21.03 -22.37
C VAL A 297 12.03 -21.00 -23.59
N ASP A 298 12.51 -21.57 -24.68
CA ASP A 298 11.86 -21.57 -25.99
C ASP A 298 11.23 -22.93 -26.29
N ASP A 299 9.99 -22.94 -26.78
CA ASP A 299 9.29 -24.15 -27.21
C ASP A 299 8.96 -24.17 -28.72
N ALA A 300 8.42 -25.29 -29.19
CA ALA A 300 8.02 -25.54 -30.58
C ALA A 300 6.50 -25.45 -30.79
N GLY A 301 5.75 -24.99 -29.80
CA GLY A 301 4.30 -25.09 -29.76
C GLY A 301 3.60 -24.10 -30.69
N PRO A 302 2.26 -24.01 -30.61
CA PRO A 302 1.50 -22.99 -31.33
C PRO A 302 1.67 -21.57 -30.76
N GLY A 303 2.38 -21.41 -29.63
CA GLY A 303 2.43 -20.17 -28.87
C GLY A 303 1.29 -20.06 -27.85
N VAL A 304 1.23 -18.92 -27.14
CA VAL A 304 0.17 -18.64 -26.16
C VAL A 304 -0.65 -17.43 -26.62
N PRO A 305 -1.97 -17.57 -26.81
CA PRO A 305 -2.86 -16.45 -27.16
C PRO A 305 -2.71 -15.30 -26.18
N VAL A 306 -2.74 -14.06 -26.68
CA VAL A 306 -2.52 -12.85 -25.85
C VAL A 306 -3.46 -12.80 -24.64
N ALA A 307 -4.71 -13.21 -24.81
CA ALA A 307 -5.71 -13.24 -23.74
C ALA A 307 -5.39 -14.23 -22.61
N ASP A 308 -4.59 -15.25 -22.89
CA ASP A 308 -4.24 -16.30 -21.92
C ASP A 308 -2.90 -16.06 -21.22
N ARG A 309 -2.07 -15.12 -21.68
CA ARG A 309 -0.68 -14.95 -21.23
C ARG A 309 -0.53 -14.67 -19.74
N GLU A 310 -1.49 -13.97 -19.13
CA GLU A 310 -1.50 -13.73 -17.68
C GLU A 310 -2.12 -14.93 -16.95
N ARG A 311 -3.22 -15.45 -17.48
CA ARG A 311 -4.01 -16.52 -16.86
C ARG A 311 -3.26 -17.85 -16.75
N ILE A 312 -2.35 -18.18 -17.67
CA ILE A 312 -1.58 -19.45 -17.62
C ILE A 312 -0.69 -19.59 -16.39
N PHE A 313 -0.39 -18.49 -15.69
CA PHE A 313 0.38 -18.49 -14.45
C PHE A 313 -0.50 -18.59 -13.19
N GLU A 314 -1.83 -18.57 -13.34
CA GLU A 314 -2.77 -18.79 -12.25
C GLU A 314 -2.96 -20.28 -11.96
N ARG A 315 -3.37 -20.62 -10.73
CA ARG A 315 -3.71 -22.01 -10.36
C ARG A 315 -4.86 -22.51 -11.24
N PHE A 316 -4.65 -23.62 -11.95
CA PHE A 316 -5.62 -24.19 -12.90
C PHE A 316 -5.91 -23.29 -14.12
N GLY A 317 -5.07 -22.28 -14.37
CA GLY A 317 -5.15 -21.44 -15.55
C GLY A 317 -4.90 -22.25 -16.82
N ARG A 318 -5.91 -22.33 -17.68
CA ARG A 318 -5.87 -23.11 -18.95
C ARG A 318 -6.20 -22.19 -20.12
N SER A 319 -5.55 -22.45 -21.26
CA SER A 319 -6.06 -22.05 -22.57
C SER A 319 -7.03 -23.15 -23.06
N GLU A 320 -8.16 -22.78 -23.67
CA GLU A 320 -9.25 -23.71 -24.03
C GLU A 320 -8.79 -24.87 -24.95
N ASP A 321 -7.67 -24.69 -25.66
CA ASP A 321 -7.17 -25.63 -26.66
C ASP A 321 -6.22 -26.73 -26.13
N ASN A 322 -5.67 -26.63 -24.91
CA ASN A 322 -4.67 -27.61 -24.43
C ASN A 322 -5.23 -28.55 -23.34
N ARG A 323 -5.76 -29.70 -23.76
CA ARG A 323 -6.38 -30.72 -22.88
C ARG A 323 -5.39 -31.63 -22.12
N ARG A 324 -4.09 -31.50 -22.36
CA ARG A 324 -3.04 -32.31 -21.73
C ARG A 324 -2.28 -31.47 -20.69
N GLY A 325 -2.62 -31.65 -19.41
CA GLY A 325 -2.01 -30.94 -18.27
C GLY A 325 -3.07 -30.37 -17.30
N ILE A 326 -2.75 -30.22 -16.01
CA ILE A 326 -3.72 -29.70 -15.01
C ILE A 326 -3.59 -28.19 -14.77
N GLY A 327 -2.49 -27.56 -15.22
CA GLY A 327 -2.26 -26.12 -15.07
C GLY A 327 -1.69 -25.72 -13.71
N LEU A 328 -0.88 -26.61 -13.10
CA LEU A 328 -0.22 -26.35 -11.80
C LEU A 328 1.27 -26.00 -11.99
N GLY A 329 1.96 -26.60 -12.96
CA GLY A 329 3.39 -26.39 -13.17
C GLY A 329 3.78 -24.92 -13.38
N LEU A 330 3.08 -24.19 -14.26
CA LEU A 330 3.35 -22.77 -14.50
C LEU A 330 2.97 -21.87 -13.31
N ALA A 331 1.97 -22.26 -12.51
CA ALA A 331 1.63 -21.55 -11.29
C ALA A 331 2.71 -21.73 -10.20
N ILE A 332 3.31 -22.92 -10.10
CA ILE A 332 4.47 -23.19 -9.24
C ILE A 332 5.65 -22.33 -9.70
N VAL A 333 5.91 -22.29 -11.01
CA VAL A 333 6.98 -21.45 -11.58
C VAL A 333 6.78 -19.99 -11.18
N ALA A 334 5.58 -19.43 -11.41
CA ALA A 334 5.30 -18.03 -11.10
C ALA A 334 5.54 -17.71 -9.62
N ARG A 335 5.06 -18.59 -8.72
CA ARG A 335 5.25 -18.44 -7.27
C ARG A 335 6.72 -18.50 -6.85
N HIS A 336 7.49 -19.45 -7.38
CA HIS A 336 8.91 -19.59 -7.04
C HIS A 336 9.74 -18.41 -7.58
N VAL A 337 9.39 -17.89 -8.76
CA VAL A 337 10.00 -16.67 -9.31
C VAL A 337 9.64 -15.44 -8.45
N GLU A 338 8.38 -15.30 -8.04
CA GLU A 338 7.93 -14.21 -7.16
C GLU A 338 8.62 -14.26 -5.78
N TRP A 339 8.83 -15.45 -5.22
CA TRP A 339 9.59 -15.63 -3.97
C TRP A 339 11.04 -15.13 -4.08
N HIS A 340 11.62 -15.21 -5.27
CA HIS A 340 12.94 -14.64 -5.59
C HIS A 340 12.86 -13.16 -6.03
N HIS A 341 11.70 -12.51 -5.88
CA HIS A 341 11.43 -11.14 -6.34
C HIS A 341 11.64 -10.94 -7.85
N GLY A 342 11.55 -12.03 -8.60
CA GLY A 342 11.63 -12.03 -10.04
C GLY A 342 10.29 -11.79 -10.70
N THR A 343 10.29 -11.78 -12.04
CA THR A 343 9.07 -11.77 -12.85
C THR A 343 9.13 -12.87 -13.89
N ILE A 344 7.97 -13.45 -14.21
CA ILE A 344 7.82 -14.36 -15.35
C ILE A 344 6.81 -13.78 -16.34
N ARG A 345 7.09 -13.94 -17.64
CA ARG A 345 6.18 -13.57 -18.72
C ARG A 345 6.34 -14.53 -19.90
N VAL A 346 5.35 -14.56 -20.78
CA VAL A 346 5.41 -15.32 -22.04
C VAL A 346 5.26 -14.38 -23.24
N LYS A 347 6.02 -14.63 -24.30
CA LYS A 347 5.92 -13.95 -25.61
C LYS A 347 5.96 -14.98 -26.72
N ASP A 348 5.67 -14.56 -27.95
CA ASP A 348 5.88 -15.41 -29.12
C ASP A 348 7.38 -15.52 -29.41
N ARG A 349 7.83 -16.73 -29.77
CA ARG A 349 9.18 -16.97 -30.26
C ARG A 349 9.28 -16.49 -31.70
N PRO A 350 10.34 -15.76 -32.10
CA PRO A 350 10.49 -15.26 -33.48
C PRO A 350 10.41 -16.36 -34.56
N GLU A 351 10.85 -17.57 -34.23
CA GLU A 351 10.86 -18.74 -35.12
C GLU A 351 9.59 -19.62 -34.98
N GLY A 352 8.54 -19.12 -34.30
CA GLY A 352 7.33 -19.87 -33.96
C GLY A 352 7.48 -20.69 -32.66
N GLY A 353 6.41 -20.75 -31.87
CA GLY A 353 6.43 -21.25 -30.49
C GLY A 353 6.20 -20.15 -29.45
N ALA A 354 6.25 -20.52 -28.18
CA ALA A 354 6.30 -19.59 -27.07
C ALA A 354 7.73 -19.44 -26.53
N ARG A 355 7.99 -18.26 -25.97
CA ARG A 355 9.20 -17.91 -25.22
C ARG A 355 8.79 -17.50 -23.82
N PHE A 356 9.11 -18.33 -22.84
CA PHE A 356 8.99 -18.00 -21.43
C PHE A 356 10.22 -17.20 -21.01
N ILE A 357 10.01 -16.11 -20.28
CA ILE A 357 11.04 -15.16 -19.88
C ILE A 357 10.97 -15.02 -18.36
N VAL A 358 12.00 -15.49 -17.67
CA VAL A 358 12.16 -15.39 -16.22
C VAL A 358 13.24 -14.36 -15.92
N GLU A 359 12.90 -13.28 -15.24
CA GLU A 359 13.85 -12.25 -14.81
C GLU A 359 14.06 -12.34 -13.30
N LEU A 360 15.31 -12.51 -12.86
CA LEU A 360 15.69 -12.59 -11.45
C LEU A 360 16.64 -11.43 -11.09
N PRO A 361 16.36 -10.63 -10.05
CA PRO A 361 17.22 -9.53 -9.62
C PRO A 361 18.47 -10.03 -8.89
N ALA A 362 19.63 -9.38 -9.10
CA ALA A 362 20.91 -9.75 -8.47
C ALA A 362 21.00 -9.43 -6.98
N LYS A 363 20.14 -8.52 -6.49
CA LYS A 363 20.03 -8.18 -5.07
C LYS A 363 18.61 -8.37 -4.60
N THR A 364 18.41 -9.41 -3.81
CA THR A 364 17.28 -9.49 -2.90
C THR A 364 17.65 -8.73 -1.63
N SER A 365 16.95 -7.63 -1.33
CA SER A 365 17.17 -6.87 -0.08
C SER A 365 16.85 -7.69 1.15
#